data_AF-A0A0C9UQ18-F1
#
_entry.id   AF-A0A0C9UQ18-F1
#
_cell.length_a   1.000
_cell.length_b   1.000
_cell.length_c   1.000
_cell.angle_alpha   90.00
_cell.angle_beta   90.00
_cell.angle_gamma   90.00
#
_symmetry.space_group_name_H-M   'P 1'
#
loop_
_entity.id
_entity.type
_entity.pdbx_description
1 polymer ?
#
loop_
_entity_poly.entity_id
_entity_poly.type
_entity_poly.pdbx_seq_one_letter_code
_entity_poly.pdbx_strand_id
1 'polypeptide(L)'
;MHDVSQVNKYWKAHDKERMQREARYKELLDAEVKAAERRKADEIARAKEKAKEEAAAREKEKEKGLEKEKEAGPPGVNKGKAREVPKTPRKVTPKKSQTEIWLESEEDEDEDKLQSCMQCIKRKIPCVSQSGKKRFMMEVETRATADLSAADARVLQLLELKSKGIEIPEDLKTRIRAERGVIQRTLNEQLEDLTVRMDSIQKHTAWSKNGLPRLTPEVPSAAAQGTKRKGDNEGDCAEGSKKKKKKKVVETEDEESTMR
;
A
#
# COMPACT_ATOMS: atom_id res chain seq x y z
N MET A 1 -26.29 -36.21 -28.10
CA MET A 1 -24.95 -36.19 -27.46
C MET A 1 -24.24 -34.96 -27.97
N HIS A 2 -24.36 -33.82 -27.28
CA HIS A 2 -23.54 -32.66 -27.62
C HIS A 2 -22.10 -32.92 -27.18
N ASP A 3 -21.19 -32.66 -28.10
CA ASP A 3 -19.83 -33.18 -28.18
C ASP A 3 -18.93 -32.83 -27.00
N VAL A 4 -18.48 -33.87 -26.27
CA VAL A 4 -17.34 -33.81 -25.33
C VAL A 4 -16.11 -33.14 -25.97
N SER A 5 -15.97 -33.22 -27.29
CA SER A 5 -14.94 -32.56 -28.09
C SER A 5 -14.98 -31.03 -27.98
N GLN A 6 -16.17 -30.41 -27.93
CA GLN A 6 -16.30 -28.96 -27.88
C GLN A 6 -15.93 -28.39 -26.51
N VAL A 7 -16.30 -29.10 -25.44
CA VAL A 7 -15.92 -28.75 -24.06
C VAL A 7 -14.41 -28.84 -23.88
N ASN A 8 -13.76 -29.87 -24.42
CA ASN A 8 -12.30 -30.03 -24.36
C ASN A 8 -11.56 -28.89 -25.09
N LYS A 9 -12.05 -28.51 -26.29
CA LYS A 9 -11.51 -27.37 -27.04
C LYS A 9 -11.61 -26.05 -26.26
N TYR A 10 -12.75 -25.81 -25.61
CA TYR A 10 -12.95 -24.63 -24.77
C TYR A 10 -11.95 -24.57 -23.61
N TRP A 11 -11.81 -25.65 -22.84
CA TRP A 11 -10.88 -25.68 -21.71
C TRP A 11 -9.43 -25.48 -22.13
N LYS A 12 -9.00 -26.07 -23.25
CA LYS A 12 -7.66 -25.84 -23.80
C LYS A 12 -7.42 -24.38 -24.21
N ALA A 13 -8.43 -23.72 -24.78
CA ALA A 13 -8.32 -22.30 -25.14
C ALA A 13 -8.24 -21.41 -23.88
N HIS A 14 -9.09 -21.68 -22.89
CA HIS A 14 -9.10 -20.95 -21.62
C HIS A 14 -7.79 -21.13 -20.83
N ASP A 15 -7.22 -22.34 -20.82
CA ASP A 15 -5.96 -22.62 -20.14
C ASP A 15 -4.79 -21.87 -20.77
N LYS A 16 -4.73 -21.84 -22.11
CA LYS A 16 -3.76 -20.99 -22.84
C LYS A 16 -3.92 -19.52 -22.52
N GLU A 17 -5.16 -19.02 -22.46
CA GLU A 17 -5.43 -17.62 -22.10
C GLU A 17 -4.97 -17.32 -20.67
N ARG A 18 -5.22 -18.23 -19.72
CA ARG A 18 -4.77 -18.10 -18.33
C ARG A 18 -3.24 -18.00 -18.27
N MET A 19 -2.53 -18.92 -18.93
CA MET A 19 -1.05 -18.91 -18.99
C MET A 19 -0.50 -17.62 -19.61
N GLN A 20 -1.16 -17.08 -20.65
CA GLN A 20 -0.75 -15.81 -21.25
C GLN A 20 -0.98 -14.60 -20.33
N ARG A 21 -2.04 -14.62 -19.51
CA ARG A 21 -2.28 -13.55 -18.51
C ARG A 21 -1.26 -13.64 -17.39
N GLU A 22 -0.98 -14.84 -16.88
CA GLU A 22 0.02 -15.07 -15.84
C GLU A 22 1.43 -14.64 -16.29
N ALA A 23 1.82 -15.00 -17.52
CA ALA A 23 3.10 -14.57 -18.08
C ALA A 23 3.22 -13.04 -18.17
N ARG A 24 2.16 -12.37 -18.66
CA ARG A 24 2.12 -10.89 -18.73
C ARG A 24 2.14 -10.24 -17.35
N TYR A 25 1.44 -10.81 -16.38
CA TYR A 25 1.46 -10.30 -15.01
C TYR A 25 2.85 -10.41 -14.38
N LYS A 26 3.54 -11.54 -14.61
CA LYS A 26 4.92 -11.73 -14.15
C LYS A 26 5.88 -10.73 -14.78
N GLU A 27 5.76 -10.48 -16.08
CA GLU A 27 6.59 -9.47 -16.78
C GLU A 27 6.37 -8.05 -16.22
N LEU A 28 5.12 -7.68 -15.93
CA LEU A 28 4.79 -6.40 -15.32
C LEU A 28 5.39 -6.25 -13.92
N LEU A 29 5.31 -7.30 -13.09
CA LEU A 29 5.91 -7.30 -11.76
C LEU A 29 7.45 -7.15 -11.83
N ASP A 30 8.11 -7.91 -12.71
CA ASP A 30 9.56 -7.80 -12.90
C ASP A 30 9.96 -6.39 -13.39
N ALA A 31 9.16 -5.78 -14.26
CA ALA A 31 9.37 -4.42 -14.73
C ALA A 31 9.20 -3.38 -13.59
N GLU A 32 8.20 -3.57 -12.73
CA GLU A 32 7.96 -2.71 -11.57
C GLU A 32 9.11 -2.77 -10.56
N VAL A 33 9.61 -3.97 -10.25
CA VAL A 33 10.77 -4.17 -9.37
C VAL A 33 12.00 -3.47 -9.95
N LYS A 34 12.30 -3.65 -11.23
CA LYS A 34 13.41 -2.95 -11.91
C LYS A 34 13.23 -1.43 -11.89
N ALA A 35 12.02 -0.93 -12.07
CA ALA A 35 11.74 0.50 -12.00
C ALA A 35 11.92 1.06 -10.57
N ALA A 36 11.59 0.29 -9.53
CA ALA A 36 11.80 0.66 -8.15
C ALA A 36 13.31 0.69 -7.79
N GLU A 37 14.08 -0.30 -8.27
CA GLU A 37 15.54 -0.33 -8.10
C GLU A 37 16.22 0.88 -8.75
N ARG A 38 15.82 1.23 -9.99
CA ARG A 38 16.32 2.44 -10.67
C ARG A 38 16.02 3.71 -9.90
N ARG A 39 14.78 3.87 -9.42
CA ARG A 39 14.40 5.03 -8.59
C ARG A 39 15.26 5.16 -7.33
N LYS A 40 15.55 4.05 -6.64
CA LYS A 40 16.45 4.04 -5.49
C LYS A 40 17.89 4.41 -5.87
N ALA A 41 18.40 3.89 -6.97
CA ALA A 41 19.74 4.22 -7.45
C ALA A 41 19.86 5.72 -7.79
N ASP A 42 18.86 6.28 -8.47
CA ASP A 42 18.81 7.70 -8.84
C ASP A 42 18.69 8.61 -7.61
N GLU A 43 17.96 8.19 -6.58
CA GLU A 43 17.88 8.90 -5.30
C GLU A 43 19.24 8.92 -4.57
N ILE A 44 19.93 7.79 -4.51
CA ILE A 44 21.28 7.70 -3.92
C ILE A 44 22.27 8.56 -4.71
N ALA A 45 22.20 8.55 -6.04
CA ALA A 45 23.05 9.37 -6.90
C ALA A 45 22.83 10.87 -6.64
N ARG A 46 21.57 11.33 -6.59
CA ARG A 46 21.22 12.72 -6.27
C ARG A 46 21.65 13.13 -4.86
N ALA A 47 21.48 12.26 -3.87
CA ALA A 47 21.94 12.54 -2.50
C ALA A 47 23.47 12.71 -2.44
N LYS A 48 24.22 11.89 -3.18
CA LYS A 48 25.68 11.98 -3.26
C LYS A 48 26.15 13.25 -3.97
N GLU A 49 25.47 13.67 -5.03
CA GLU A 49 25.76 14.93 -5.72
C GLU A 49 25.51 16.13 -4.80
N LYS A 50 24.35 16.17 -4.15
CA LYS A 50 23.99 17.22 -3.19
C LYS A 50 24.99 17.32 -2.04
N ALA A 51 25.46 16.19 -1.51
CA ALA A 51 26.47 16.17 -0.46
C ALA A 51 27.82 16.74 -0.93
N LYS A 52 28.21 16.51 -2.20
CA LYS A 52 29.42 17.11 -2.78
C LYS A 52 29.27 18.62 -2.97
N GLU A 53 28.11 19.07 -3.43
CA GLU A 53 27.83 20.49 -3.60
C GLU A 53 27.85 21.24 -2.26
N GLU A 54 27.21 20.70 -1.22
CA GLU A 54 27.24 21.29 0.13
C GLU A 54 28.67 21.32 0.71
N ALA A 55 29.47 20.28 0.49
CA ALA A 55 30.86 20.26 0.91
C ALA A 55 31.69 21.34 0.21
N ALA A 56 31.50 21.52 -1.10
CA ALA A 56 32.17 22.57 -1.88
C ALA A 56 31.74 23.98 -1.45
N ALA A 57 30.47 24.18 -1.08
CA ALA A 57 29.97 25.45 -0.56
C ALA A 57 30.63 25.81 0.80
N ARG A 58 30.75 24.84 1.71
CA ARG A 58 31.40 25.03 3.01
C ARG A 58 32.90 25.33 2.89
N GLU A 59 33.58 24.81 1.87
CA GLU A 59 35.00 25.10 1.62
C GLU A 59 35.19 26.56 1.17
N LYS A 60 34.35 27.05 0.25
CA LYS A 60 34.37 28.46 -0.20
C LYS A 60 34.05 29.45 0.92
N GLU A 61 33.22 29.08 1.88
CA GLU A 61 32.90 29.93 3.04
C GLU A 61 34.11 30.08 3.98
N LYS A 62 34.88 29.00 4.21
CA LYS A 62 36.09 29.04 5.03
C LYS A 62 37.19 29.92 4.42
N GLU A 63 37.32 29.94 3.10
CA GLU A 63 38.30 30.77 2.39
C GLU A 63 38.00 32.27 2.57
N LYS A 64 36.72 32.68 2.51
CA LYS A 64 36.31 34.08 2.75
C LYS A 64 36.44 34.54 4.21
N GLY A 65 36.35 33.62 5.17
CA GLY A 65 36.51 33.94 6.60
C GLY A 65 37.95 34.30 6.99
N LEU A 66 38.94 33.66 6.36
CA LEU A 66 40.37 33.88 6.63
C LEU A 66 40.91 35.23 6.13
N GLU A 67 40.24 35.87 5.17
CA GLU A 67 40.67 37.17 4.63
C GLU A 67 40.30 38.36 5.55
N LYS A 68 39.31 38.20 6.43
CA LYS A 68 38.89 39.23 7.40
C LYS A 68 39.61 39.18 8.76
N GLU A 69 40.34 38.10 9.06
CA GLU A 69 41.01 37.94 10.37
C GLU A 69 42.42 38.56 10.43
N LYS A 70 42.92 39.14 9.33
CA LYS A 70 44.21 39.86 9.32
C LYS A 70 44.12 41.33 9.78
N GLU A 71 42.96 41.83 10.21
CA GLU A 71 42.77 43.21 10.68
C GLU A 71 42.31 43.31 12.16
N ALA A 72 42.65 42.34 13.01
CA ALA A 72 42.47 42.49 14.46
C ALA A 72 43.66 41.88 15.22
N GLY A 73 44.30 42.71 16.03
CA GLY A 73 45.54 42.41 16.74
C GLY A 73 45.46 41.28 17.78
N PRO A 74 46.62 40.88 18.34
CA PRO A 74 46.78 39.63 19.09
C PRO A 74 45.94 39.60 20.38
N PRO A 75 45.16 38.54 20.63
CA PRO A 75 44.37 38.41 21.85
C PRO A 75 45.26 37.96 23.01
N GLY A 76 45.10 38.65 24.13
CA GLY A 76 45.90 38.55 25.34
C GLY A 76 45.90 37.15 25.98
N VAL A 77 47.09 36.82 26.48
CA VAL A 77 47.42 35.67 27.33
C VAL A 77 46.67 35.75 28.66
N ASN A 78 45.67 34.88 28.83
CA ASN A 78 45.01 34.66 30.13
C ASN A 78 45.41 33.29 30.66
N LYS A 79 46.45 33.28 31.49
CA LYS A 79 47.04 32.12 32.16
C LYS A 79 46.20 31.75 33.39
N GLY A 80 45.10 31.01 33.18
CA GLY A 80 44.21 30.52 34.24
C GLY A 80 44.39 29.02 34.49
N LYS A 81 45.08 28.69 35.57
CA LYS A 81 45.43 27.34 36.01
C LYS A 81 44.36 26.83 37.00
N ALA A 82 43.63 25.78 36.64
CA ALA A 82 42.96 24.92 37.61
C ALA A 82 42.87 23.49 37.05
N ARG A 83 43.61 22.58 37.69
CA ARG A 83 43.53 21.15 37.48
C ARG A 83 42.18 20.66 38.02
N GLU A 84 41.36 20.06 37.17
CA GLU A 84 40.33 19.13 37.63
C GLU A 84 40.63 17.72 37.12
N VAL A 85 40.56 16.79 38.07
CA VAL A 85 40.97 15.39 37.98
C VAL A 85 39.93 14.62 37.17
N PRO A 86 40.32 13.82 36.15
CA PRO A 86 39.38 12.94 35.46
C PRO A 86 38.93 11.82 36.40
N LYS A 87 37.69 11.89 36.90
CA LYS A 87 37.04 10.75 37.56
C LYS A 87 36.76 9.67 36.53
N THR A 88 37.36 8.51 36.73
CA THR A 88 37.17 7.31 35.91
C THR A 88 35.71 6.82 35.99
N PRO A 89 35.06 6.49 34.85
CA PRO A 89 33.75 5.87 34.86
C PRO A 89 33.85 4.44 35.40
N ARG A 90 33.07 4.13 36.45
CA ARG A 90 32.92 2.75 36.95
C ARG A 90 32.33 1.88 35.85
N LYS A 91 33.06 0.81 35.49
CA LYS A 91 32.59 -0.30 34.66
C LYS A 91 31.37 -0.94 35.33
N VAL A 92 30.18 -0.72 34.76
CA VAL A 92 28.99 -1.51 35.06
C VAL A 92 28.96 -2.64 34.04
N THR A 93 29.15 -3.86 34.51
CA THR A 93 28.97 -5.07 33.71
C THR A 93 27.50 -5.19 33.30
N PRO A 94 27.18 -5.37 32.01
CA PRO A 94 25.79 -5.56 31.60
C PRO A 94 25.33 -6.96 32.03
N LYS A 95 24.36 -7.00 32.94
CA LYS A 95 23.61 -8.21 33.28
C LYS A 95 22.86 -8.67 32.03
N LYS A 96 23.32 -9.78 31.48
CA LYS A 96 22.71 -10.53 30.38
C LYS A 96 21.41 -11.15 30.89
N SER A 97 20.29 -10.45 30.75
CA SER A 97 18.97 -11.06 30.79
C SER A 97 18.64 -11.54 29.38
N GLN A 98 18.94 -12.81 29.10
CA GLN A 98 18.27 -13.55 28.05
C GLN A 98 16.83 -13.76 28.54
N THR A 99 15.90 -12.96 28.03
CA THR A 99 14.50 -13.35 28.03
C THR A 99 14.30 -14.10 26.72
N GLU A 100 14.52 -15.42 26.76
CA GLU A 100 13.88 -16.31 25.79
C GLU A 100 12.37 -16.20 26.06
N ILE A 101 11.73 -15.25 25.40
CA ILE A 101 10.29 -15.29 25.21
C ILE A 101 10.08 -16.39 24.17
N TRP A 102 9.95 -17.61 24.69
CA TRP A 102 9.41 -18.76 24.01
C TRP A 102 7.97 -18.42 23.61
N LEU A 103 7.82 -17.76 22.47
CA LEU A 103 6.54 -17.66 21.78
C LEU A 103 6.29 -19.02 21.13
N GLU A 104 5.86 -19.97 21.96
CA GLU A 104 5.02 -21.08 21.51
C GLU A 104 3.73 -20.45 20.98
N SER A 105 3.74 -20.11 19.69
CA SER A 105 2.49 -19.92 18.95
C SER A 105 1.94 -21.32 18.77
N GLU A 106 0.98 -21.66 19.63
CA GLU A 106 0.09 -22.79 19.44
C GLU A 106 -0.46 -22.71 18.01
N GLU A 107 0.01 -23.64 17.18
CA GLU A 107 -0.49 -23.89 15.84
C GLU A 107 -1.86 -24.53 16.04
N ASP A 108 -2.87 -23.68 16.29
CA ASP A 108 -4.26 -24.10 16.41
C ASP A 108 -4.63 -24.74 15.06
N GLU A 109 -4.61 -26.07 15.05
CA GLU A 109 -4.85 -26.88 13.87
C GLU A 109 -6.20 -26.47 13.28
N ASP A 110 -6.15 -25.94 12.06
CA ASP A 110 -7.24 -25.59 11.15
C ASP A 110 -8.43 -26.59 11.25
N GLU A 111 -9.31 -26.40 12.24
CA GLU A 111 -10.70 -26.87 12.22
C GLU A 111 -11.56 -25.95 11.32
N ASP A 112 -10.98 -25.38 10.27
CA ASP A 112 -11.68 -24.79 9.12
C ASP A 112 -12.27 -25.90 8.24
N LYS A 113 -12.92 -26.88 8.88
CA LYS A 113 -13.78 -27.89 8.28
C LYS A 113 -15.04 -27.20 7.76
N LEU A 114 -14.85 -26.50 6.65
CA LEU A 114 -15.82 -26.01 5.67
C LEU A 114 -17.25 -26.02 6.19
N GLN A 115 -17.54 -25.12 7.13
CA GLN A 115 -18.91 -24.76 7.46
C GLN A 115 -19.45 -23.94 6.30
N SER A 116 -19.60 -24.59 5.13
CA SER A 116 -20.30 -24.00 4.01
C SER A 116 -21.71 -23.68 4.52
N CYS A 117 -22.06 -22.40 4.44
CA CYS A 117 -23.36 -21.93 4.90
C CYS A 117 -24.45 -22.85 4.32
N MET A 118 -25.38 -23.32 5.15
CA MET A 118 -26.46 -24.23 4.70
C MET A 118 -27.18 -23.72 3.44
N GLN A 119 -27.25 -22.40 3.24
CA GLN A 119 -27.82 -21.80 2.04
C GLN A 119 -26.98 -22.03 0.77
N CYS A 120 -25.65 -22.06 0.87
CA CYS A 120 -24.76 -22.35 -0.27
C CYS A 120 -24.88 -23.82 -0.69
N ILE A 121 -24.93 -24.75 0.27
CA ILE A 121 -25.18 -26.17 0.02
C ILE A 121 -26.52 -26.36 -0.69
N LYS A 122 -27.58 -25.75 -0.16
CA LYS A 122 -28.95 -25.90 -0.69
C LYS A 122 -29.11 -25.32 -2.11
N ARG A 123 -28.28 -24.33 -2.49
CA ARG A 123 -28.34 -23.67 -3.81
C ARG A 123 -27.27 -24.14 -4.81
N LYS A 124 -26.38 -25.07 -4.42
CA LYS A 124 -25.22 -25.53 -5.24
C LYS A 124 -24.36 -24.38 -5.77
N ILE A 125 -24.24 -23.30 -4.99
CA ILE A 125 -23.39 -22.15 -5.35
C ILE A 125 -22.04 -22.35 -4.64
N PRO A 126 -20.89 -22.18 -5.32
CA PRO A 126 -19.61 -22.15 -4.64
C PRO A 126 -19.65 -21.07 -3.55
N CYS A 127 -19.49 -21.48 -2.30
CA CYS A 127 -19.50 -20.54 -1.20
C CYS A 127 -18.24 -19.68 -1.33
N VAL A 128 -18.39 -18.40 -1.67
CA VAL A 128 -17.31 -17.43 -1.45
C VAL A 128 -17.12 -17.40 0.05
N SER A 129 -16.03 -18.00 0.52
CA SER A 129 -15.80 -18.20 1.93
C SER A 129 -15.68 -16.83 2.60
N GLN A 130 -16.46 -16.61 3.67
CA GLN A 130 -16.27 -15.42 4.52
C GLN A 130 -14.84 -15.34 5.08
N SER A 131 -14.08 -16.44 5.03
CA SER A 131 -12.68 -16.50 5.43
C SER A 131 -11.80 -15.48 4.70
N GLY A 132 -12.03 -15.20 3.41
CA GLY A 132 -11.24 -14.19 2.68
C GLY A 132 -11.42 -12.77 3.24
N LYS A 133 -12.65 -12.41 3.60
CA LYS A 133 -12.97 -11.11 4.22
C LYS A 133 -12.39 -10.99 5.62
N LYS A 134 -12.53 -12.03 6.45
CA LYS A 134 -11.98 -12.06 7.81
C LYS A 134 -10.45 -11.96 7.77
N ARG A 135 -9.81 -12.72 6.87
CA ARG A 135 -8.35 -12.71 6.70
C ARG A 135 -7.83 -11.32 6.32
N PHE A 136 -8.48 -10.64 5.37
CA PHE A 136 -8.07 -9.28 4.97
C PHE A 136 -8.23 -8.26 6.11
N MET A 137 -9.35 -8.29 6.85
CA MET A 137 -9.54 -7.39 8.01
C MET A 137 -8.47 -7.64 9.08
N MET A 138 -8.22 -8.91 9.40
CA MET A 138 -7.23 -9.29 10.39
C MET A 138 -5.82 -8.86 9.97
N GLU A 139 -5.46 -8.96 8.70
CA GLU A 139 -4.15 -8.51 8.19
C GLU A 139 -3.96 -6.99 8.33
N VAL A 140 -4.98 -6.20 7.96
CA VAL A 140 -4.96 -4.74 8.10
C VAL A 140 -4.84 -4.33 9.58
N GLU A 141 -5.63 -4.97 10.45
CA GLU A 141 -5.61 -4.72 11.89
C GLU A 141 -4.27 -5.13 12.54
N THR A 142 -3.72 -6.27 12.15
CA THR A 142 -2.42 -6.76 12.64
C THR A 142 -1.30 -5.80 12.26
N ARG A 143 -1.27 -5.34 11.01
CA ARG A 143 -0.28 -4.38 10.54
C ARG A 143 -0.37 -3.05 11.29
N ALA A 144 -1.58 -2.52 11.47
CA ALA A 144 -1.74 -1.26 12.18
C ALA A 144 -1.40 -1.38 13.68
N THR A 145 -1.69 -2.53 14.28
CA THR A 145 -1.27 -2.85 15.65
C THR A 145 0.25 -2.90 15.77
N ALA A 146 0.94 -3.51 14.81
CA ALA A 146 2.39 -3.53 14.76
C ALA A 146 2.97 -2.10 14.63
N ASP A 147 2.45 -1.28 13.72
CA ASP A 147 2.90 0.11 13.54
C ASP A 147 2.66 0.97 14.79
N LEU A 148 1.49 0.81 15.44
CA LEU A 148 1.18 1.51 16.68
C LEU A 148 2.10 1.06 17.82
N SER A 149 2.35 -0.23 17.97
CA SER A 149 3.27 -0.76 18.98
C SER A 149 4.70 -0.27 18.77
N ALA A 150 5.15 -0.15 17.51
CA ALA A 150 6.45 0.41 17.18
C ALA A 150 6.55 1.90 17.54
N ALA A 151 5.48 2.68 17.33
CA ALA A 151 5.42 4.07 17.76
C ALA A 151 5.44 4.20 19.29
N ASP A 152 4.67 3.37 20.00
CA ASP A 152 4.63 3.36 21.47
C ASP A 152 5.99 2.93 22.06
N ALA A 153 6.69 1.96 21.44
CA ALA A 153 8.04 1.59 21.83
C ALA A 153 9.04 2.75 21.71
N ARG A 154 8.94 3.57 20.65
CA ARG A 154 9.76 4.79 20.51
C ARG A 154 9.44 5.83 21.60
N VAL A 155 8.17 5.96 22.00
CA VAL A 155 7.78 6.83 23.12
C VAL A 155 8.40 6.35 24.43
N LEU A 156 8.36 5.04 24.70
CA LEU A 156 8.97 4.46 25.90
C LEU A 156 10.49 4.67 25.94
N GLN A 157 11.19 4.47 24.82
CA GLN A 157 12.63 4.78 24.73
C GLN A 157 12.92 6.25 25.04
N LEU A 158 12.07 7.15 24.56
CA LEU A 158 12.18 8.59 24.84
C LEU A 158 12.03 8.90 26.35
N LEU A 159 11.09 8.23 27.01
CA LEU A 159 10.90 8.37 28.46
C LEU A 159 12.11 7.84 29.25
N GLU A 160 12.71 6.73 28.81
CA GLU A 160 13.91 6.18 29.41
C GLU A 160 15.14 7.09 29.25
N LEU A 161 15.32 7.70 28.07
CA LEU A 161 16.39 8.70 27.88
C LEU A 161 16.18 9.92 28.79
N LYS A 162 14.93 10.36 28.96
CA LYS A 162 14.58 11.47 29.84
C LYS A 162 14.88 11.16 31.31
N SER A 163 14.65 9.93 31.77
CA SER A 163 14.97 9.52 33.14
C SER A 163 16.48 9.45 33.41
N LYS A 164 17.29 9.26 32.37
CA LYS A 164 18.76 9.32 32.41
C LYS A 164 19.33 10.75 32.38
N GLY A 165 18.48 11.77 32.34
CA GLY A 165 18.89 13.18 32.27
C GLY A 165 19.40 13.61 30.89
N ILE A 166 19.13 12.83 29.85
CA ILE A 166 19.49 13.19 28.47
C ILE A 166 18.43 14.18 27.96
N GLU A 167 18.88 15.34 27.51
CA GLU A 167 18.01 16.34 26.90
C GLU A 167 17.57 15.85 25.51
N ILE A 168 16.27 15.73 25.31
CA ILE A 168 15.67 15.21 24.08
C ILE A 168 15.10 16.41 23.34
N PRO A 169 15.34 16.56 22.02
CA PRO A 169 14.75 17.63 21.23
C PRO A 169 13.22 17.60 21.22
N GLU A 170 12.58 18.77 21.38
CA GLU A 170 11.10 18.83 21.47
C GLU A 170 10.41 18.58 20.14
N ASP A 171 11.11 18.88 19.03
CA ASP A 171 10.68 18.52 17.69
C ASP A 171 10.52 16.99 17.54
N LEU A 172 11.47 16.21 18.06
CA LEU A 172 11.41 14.74 17.99
C LEU A 172 10.22 14.18 18.78
N LYS A 173 9.97 14.69 19.99
CA LYS A 173 8.78 14.33 20.79
C LYS A 173 7.49 14.63 20.03
N THR A 174 7.42 15.80 19.41
CA THR A 174 6.25 16.26 18.67
C THR A 174 6.03 15.40 17.42
N ARG A 175 7.10 15.08 16.68
CA ARG A 175 7.08 14.21 15.50
C ARG A 175 6.56 12.81 15.82
N ILE A 176 7.05 12.17 16.89
CA ILE A 176 6.59 10.82 17.29
C ILE A 176 5.10 10.83 17.66
N ARG A 177 4.64 11.85 18.38
CA ARG A 177 3.20 12.00 18.69
C ARG A 177 2.36 12.21 17.44
N ALA A 178 2.82 13.04 16.51
CA ALA A 178 2.13 13.28 15.25
C ALA A 178 2.06 12.01 14.39
N GLU A 179 3.16 11.26 14.31
CA GLU A 179 3.22 9.98 13.59
C GLU A 179 2.21 8.97 14.14
N ARG A 180 2.12 8.83 15.47
CA ARG A 180 1.09 7.99 16.13
C ARG A 180 -0.32 8.41 15.71
N GLY A 181 -0.59 9.71 15.68
CA GLY A 181 -1.88 10.25 15.22
C GLY A 181 -2.14 10.07 13.72
N VAL A 182 -1.11 9.96 12.89
CA VAL A 182 -1.23 9.61 11.46
C VAL A 182 -1.57 8.13 11.29
N ILE A 183 -0.85 7.23 11.97
CA ILE A 183 -1.10 5.78 11.93
C ILE A 183 -2.54 5.48 12.31
N GLN A 184 -3.00 6.07 13.42
CA GLN A 184 -4.36 5.86 13.92
C GLN A 184 -5.44 6.38 12.96
N ARG A 185 -5.25 7.56 12.34
CA ARG A 185 -6.18 8.10 11.34
C ARG A 185 -6.23 7.23 10.10
N THR A 186 -5.08 6.83 9.57
CA THR A 186 -4.98 5.95 8.39
C THR A 186 -5.69 4.61 8.61
N LEU A 187 -5.54 4.02 9.80
CA LEU A 187 -6.26 2.79 10.16
C LEU A 187 -7.78 3.00 10.09
N ASN A 188 -8.30 4.06 10.72
CA ASN A 188 -9.73 4.35 10.71
C ASN A 188 -10.25 4.58 9.28
N GLU A 189 -9.55 5.37 8.46
CA GLU A 189 -9.92 5.61 7.06
C GLU A 189 -9.97 4.30 6.25
N GLN A 190 -9.00 3.41 6.43
CA GLN A 190 -9.00 2.10 5.75
C GLN A 190 -10.15 1.20 6.21
N LEU A 191 -10.49 1.21 7.51
CA LEU A 191 -11.62 0.44 8.05
C LEU A 191 -12.96 0.98 7.56
N GLU A 192 -13.12 2.31 7.49
CA GLU A 192 -14.31 2.96 6.95
C GLU A 192 -14.50 2.63 5.46
N ASP A 193 -13.46 2.81 4.65
CA ASP A 193 -13.51 2.50 3.22
C ASP A 193 -13.79 1.01 2.96
N LEU A 194 -13.18 0.11 3.74
CA LEU A 194 -13.48 -1.31 3.66
C LEU A 194 -14.95 -1.58 4.01
N THR A 195 -15.47 -0.95 5.07
CA THR A 195 -16.87 -1.09 5.47
C THR A 195 -17.83 -0.65 4.37
N VAL A 196 -17.56 0.50 3.74
CA VAL A 196 -18.34 1.00 2.59
C VAL A 196 -18.29 0.03 1.41
N ARG A 197 -17.11 -0.48 1.06
CA ARG A 197 -16.96 -1.48 -0.01
C ARG A 197 -17.74 -2.76 0.28
N MET A 198 -17.73 -3.23 1.52
CA MET A 198 -18.48 -4.43 1.92
C MET A 198 -19.99 -4.23 1.85
N ASP A 199 -20.50 -3.09 2.29
CA ASP A 199 -21.92 -2.75 2.19
C ASP A 199 -22.37 -2.65 0.72
N SER A 200 -21.54 -2.08 -0.15
CA SER A 200 -21.80 -2.03 -1.60
C SER A 200 -21.90 -3.44 -2.21
N ILE A 201 -20.96 -4.34 -1.88
CA ILE A 201 -20.99 -5.74 -2.32
C ILE A 201 -22.25 -6.46 -1.80
N GLN A 202 -22.61 -6.23 -0.53
CA GLN A 202 -23.83 -6.80 0.05
C GLN A 202 -25.09 -6.31 -0.68
N LYS A 203 -25.20 -5.01 -0.98
CA LYS A 203 -26.31 -4.43 -1.76
C LYS A 203 -26.42 -5.07 -3.14
N HIS A 204 -25.32 -5.21 -3.87
CA HIS A 204 -25.32 -5.88 -5.17
C HIS A 204 -25.69 -7.37 -5.08
N THR A 205 -25.27 -8.06 -4.01
CA THR A 205 -25.62 -9.47 -3.79
C THR A 205 -27.10 -9.64 -3.43
N ALA A 206 -27.68 -8.73 -2.65
CA ALA A 206 -29.09 -8.75 -2.27
C ALA A 206 -30.02 -8.55 -3.48
N TRP A 207 -29.65 -7.67 -4.41
CA TRP A 207 -30.39 -7.48 -5.67
C TRP A 207 -30.47 -8.75 -6.52
N SER A 208 -29.43 -9.58 -6.55
CA SER A 208 -29.49 -10.85 -7.28
C SER A 208 -30.45 -11.89 -6.67
N LYS A 209 -30.76 -11.77 -5.37
CA LYS A 209 -31.63 -12.72 -4.66
C LYS A 209 -33.10 -12.36 -4.71
N ASN A 210 -33.45 -11.09 -4.94
CA ASN A 210 -34.84 -10.61 -4.86
C ASN A 210 -35.58 -10.61 -6.20
N GLY A 211 -35.02 -11.23 -7.23
CA GLY A 211 -35.64 -11.33 -8.54
C GLY A 211 -34.67 -10.88 -9.61
N LEU A 212 -33.79 -11.78 -10.02
CA LEU A 212 -33.28 -11.72 -11.38
C LEU A 212 -34.53 -11.60 -12.29
N PRO A 213 -34.65 -10.57 -13.14
CA PRO A 213 -35.67 -10.56 -14.18
C PRO A 213 -35.54 -11.92 -14.86
N ARG A 214 -36.62 -12.70 -14.87
CA ARG A 214 -36.65 -13.98 -15.56
C ARG A 214 -36.30 -13.71 -17.01
N LEU A 215 -35.01 -13.81 -17.36
CA LEU A 215 -34.51 -13.90 -18.72
C LEU A 215 -34.74 -15.32 -19.25
N THR A 216 -35.84 -15.96 -18.85
CA THR A 216 -36.49 -16.90 -19.75
C THR A 216 -37.21 -16.02 -20.76
N PRO A 217 -36.75 -15.95 -22.03
CA PRO A 217 -37.69 -15.68 -23.09
C PRO A 217 -38.79 -16.71 -22.89
N GLU A 218 -39.98 -16.26 -22.55
CA GLU A 218 -41.17 -17.09 -22.61
C GLU A 218 -41.30 -17.45 -24.08
N VAL A 219 -40.65 -18.54 -24.48
CA VAL A 219 -40.84 -19.14 -25.80
C VAL A 219 -42.33 -19.40 -25.86
N PRO A 220 -43.08 -18.72 -26.75
CA PRO A 220 -44.50 -18.95 -26.89
C PRO A 220 -44.68 -20.44 -27.14
N SER A 221 -45.37 -21.12 -26.22
CA SER A 221 -45.72 -22.52 -26.40
C SER A 221 -46.48 -22.59 -27.72
N ALA A 222 -45.88 -23.28 -28.69
CA ALA A 222 -46.37 -23.42 -30.05
C ALA A 222 -47.71 -24.16 -30.02
N ALA A 223 -48.79 -23.42 -29.81
CA ALA A 223 -50.13 -23.86 -30.11
C ALA A 223 -50.42 -23.55 -31.59
N ALA A 224 -50.71 -24.63 -32.31
CA ALA A 224 -51.38 -24.68 -33.60
C ALA A 224 -50.65 -24.07 -34.81
N GLN A 225 -50.14 -25.00 -35.64
CA GLN A 225 -50.08 -24.84 -37.09
C GLN A 225 -51.41 -24.28 -37.61
N GLY A 226 -51.35 -23.07 -38.18
CA GLY A 226 -52.45 -22.44 -38.90
C GLY A 226 -51.89 -21.58 -40.03
N THR A 227 -51.64 -22.24 -41.16
CA THR A 227 -51.61 -21.70 -42.54
C THR A 227 -51.27 -20.22 -42.77
N LYS A 228 -50.11 -20.01 -43.40
CA LYS A 228 -49.94 -19.34 -44.70
C LYS A 228 -50.60 -17.95 -44.83
N ARG A 229 -49.77 -16.89 -44.78
CA ARG A 229 -49.66 -15.93 -45.88
C ARG A 229 -48.42 -15.04 -45.77
N LYS A 230 -47.95 -14.72 -46.96
CA LYS A 230 -46.72 -14.05 -47.38
C LYS A 230 -46.91 -12.55 -47.26
N GLY A 231 -45.92 -11.85 -46.75
CA GLY A 231 -45.88 -10.39 -46.67
C GLY A 231 -44.45 -9.94 -46.43
N ASP A 232 -43.74 -9.71 -47.52
CA ASP A 232 -42.46 -9.02 -47.57
C ASP A 232 -42.59 -7.64 -46.90
N ASN A 233 -41.72 -7.32 -45.94
CA ASN A 233 -41.41 -5.94 -45.61
C ASN A 233 -39.94 -5.83 -45.19
N GLU A 234 -39.15 -5.50 -46.20
CA GLU A 234 -37.78 -5.04 -46.12
C GLU A 234 -37.79 -3.62 -45.50
N GLY A 235 -37.15 -3.46 -44.35
CA GLY A 235 -37.19 -2.22 -43.56
C GLY A 235 -35.86 -1.99 -42.86
N ASP A 236 -34.96 -1.40 -43.63
CA ASP A 236 -33.67 -0.81 -43.27
C ASP A 236 -33.72 0.00 -41.95
N CYS A 237 -32.76 -0.23 -41.05
CA CYS A 237 -32.52 0.63 -39.87
C CYS A 237 -31.03 0.70 -39.54
N ALA A 238 -30.33 1.54 -40.31
CA ALA A 238 -29.39 2.58 -39.88
C ALA A 238 -28.47 2.29 -38.66
N GLU A 239 -27.21 2.01 -39.02
CA GLU A 239 -25.97 2.67 -38.57
C GLU A 239 -26.11 3.75 -37.47
N GLY A 240 -25.46 3.51 -36.32
CA GLY A 240 -25.48 4.42 -35.17
C GLY A 240 -24.15 4.46 -34.42
N SER A 241 -23.09 4.87 -35.11
CA SER A 241 -21.78 5.23 -34.58
C SER A 241 -21.84 6.23 -33.42
N LYS A 242 -21.32 5.88 -32.22
CA LYS A 242 -20.98 6.87 -31.17
C LYS A 242 -19.60 6.63 -30.53
N LYS A 243 -18.61 7.23 -31.20
CA LYS A 243 -17.69 8.27 -30.69
C LYS A 243 -16.88 7.96 -29.42
N LYS A 244 -15.62 7.53 -29.65
CA LYS A 244 -14.47 7.73 -28.76
C LYS A 244 -14.39 9.18 -28.28
N LYS A 245 -14.48 9.41 -26.96
CA LYS A 245 -14.07 10.67 -26.33
C LYS A 245 -12.61 10.54 -25.88
N LYS A 246 -11.71 11.07 -26.71
CA LYS A 246 -10.30 11.32 -26.40
C LYS A 246 -10.27 12.47 -25.37
N LYS A 247 -9.86 12.22 -24.12
CA LYS A 247 -9.61 13.31 -23.16
C LYS A 247 -8.15 13.74 -23.31
N LYS A 248 -8.02 15.05 -23.53
CA LYS A 248 -6.85 15.85 -23.87
C LYS A 248 -5.88 15.87 -22.67
N VAL A 249 -4.62 15.52 -22.92
CA VAL A 249 -3.46 15.94 -22.13
C VAL A 249 -3.40 17.45 -22.20
N VAL A 250 -3.40 18.11 -21.03
CA VAL A 250 -2.99 19.50 -20.91
C VAL A 250 -1.58 19.46 -20.38
N GLU A 251 -0.63 19.80 -21.25
CA GLU A 251 0.67 20.30 -20.83
C GLU A 251 0.43 21.75 -20.38
N THR A 252 0.76 22.03 -19.13
CA THR A 252 1.02 23.39 -18.67
C THR A 252 2.52 23.45 -18.41
N GLU A 253 3.20 23.94 -19.43
CA GLU A 253 4.53 24.54 -19.38
C GLU A 253 4.44 25.88 -18.64
N ASP A 254 5.61 26.43 -18.31
CA ASP A 254 5.89 27.75 -17.72
C ASP A 254 5.58 27.89 -16.22
N GLU A 255 6.43 28.48 -15.38
CA GLU A 255 7.30 29.62 -15.67
C GLU A 255 8.48 29.69 -14.68
N GLU A 256 9.62 30.01 -15.27
CA GLU A 256 10.83 30.59 -14.72
C GLU A 256 10.55 31.74 -13.71
N SER A 257 11.17 31.70 -12.52
CA SER A 257 11.33 32.92 -11.71
C SER A 257 12.67 32.93 -11.00
N THR A 258 13.68 33.27 -11.79
CA THR A 258 14.79 34.13 -11.42
C THR A 258 14.34 35.26 -10.49
N MET A 259 14.88 35.36 -9.26
CA MET A 259 15.39 36.61 -8.69
C MET A 259 15.95 36.46 -7.26
N ARG A 260 17.24 36.83 -7.17
CA ARG A 260 17.98 37.50 -6.08
C ARG A 260 18.27 36.78 -4.78
#